data_AF-A0A165PY38-F1
#
_entry.id   AF-A0A165PY38-F1
#
_cell.length_a   1.000
_cell.length_b   1.000
_cell.length_c   1.000
_cell.angle_alpha   90.00
_cell.angle_beta   90.00
_cell.angle_gamma   90.00
#
_symmetry.space_group_name_H-M   'P 1'
#
loop_
_entity.id
_entity.type
_entity.pdbx_description
1 polymer ?
#
loop_
_entity_poly.entity_id
_entity_poly.type
_entity_poly.pdbx_seq_one_letter_code
_entity_poly.pdbx_strand_id
1 'polypeptide(L)' 'QGYCISPVINTFTTSDAFHYCMRVPNTVFWMTASPSMPHVLKGRIVNAFKAIHNRQVLHGDPQLRNMWI' A
#
# COMPACT_ATOMS: atom_id res chain seq x y z
N GLN A 1 -4.39 -6.89 -7.57
CA GLN A 1 -3.19 -6.24 -6.98
C GLN A 1 -2.59 -5.35 -8.05
N GLY A 2 -2.06 -4.16 -7.73
CA GLY A 2 -1.43 -3.30 -8.76
C GLY A 2 -2.04 -1.92 -9.03
N TYR A 3 -2.81 -1.34 -8.12
CA TYR A 3 -3.08 0.11 -8.17
C TYR A 3 -2.73 0.85 -6.88
N CYS A 4 -2.78 0.18 -5.72
CA CYS A 4 -2.60 0.87 -4.43
C CYS A 4 -2.04 -0.03 -3.29
N ILE A 5 -1.68 -1.28 -3.59
CA ILE A 5 -0.98 -2.16 -2.64
C ILE A 5 0.18 -2.75 -3.41
N SER A 6 1.38 -2.48 -2.90
CA SER A 6 2.62 -3.03 -3.42
C SER A 6 2.55 -4.56 -3.42
N PRO A 7 2.66 -5.20 -4.59
CA PRO A 7 2.76 -6.65 -4.65
C PRO A 7 3.99 -7.13 -3.87
N VAL A 8 3.81 -8.19 -3.09
CA VAL A 8 4.93 -8.96 -2.53
C VAL A 8 5.59 -9.69 -3.70
N ILE A 9 6.86 -9.40 -3.95
CA ILE A 9 7.68 -10.05 -4.98
C ILE A 9 8.22 -11.37 -4.43
N ASN A 10 8.70 -11.36 -3.19
CA ASN A 10 9.28 -12.53 -2.55
C ASN A 10 9.15 -12.43 -1.02
N THR A 11 9.19 -13.58 -0.37
CA THR A 11 9.24 -13.70 1.09
C THR A 11 10.38 -14.63 1.47
N PHE A 12 11.16 -14.26 2.47
CA PHE A 12 12.20 -15.13 3.00
C PHE A 12 12.27 -15.03 4.51
N THR A 13 12.75 -16.10 5.13
CA THR A 13 12.81 -16.24 6.59
C THR A 13 14.25 -16.44 7.00
N THR A 14 14.70 -15.68 7.98
CA THR A 14 15.94 -15.93 8.71
C THR A 14 15.60 -16.47 10.10
N SER A 15 16.59 -16.90 10.87
CA SER A 15 16.41 -17.34 12.26
C SER A 15 15.64 -16.33 13.12
N ASP A 16 15.83 -15.04 12.83
CA ASP A 16 15.38 -13.94 13.70
C ASP A 16 14.24 -13.11 13.11
N ALA A 17 13.87 -13.30 11.83
CA ALA A 17 12.92 -12.41 11.16
C ALA A 17 12.23 -13.01 9.93
N PHE A 18 11.04 -12.47 9.66
CA PHE A 18 10.32 -12.62 8.39
C PHE A 18 10.56 -11.38 7.54
N HIS A 19 11.01 -11.59 6.30
CA HIS A 19 11.30 -10.52 5.36
C HIS A 19 10.33 -10.56 4.21
N TYR A 20 9.76 -9.39 3.89
CA TYR A 20 8.86 -9.19 2.76
C TYR A 20 9.53 -8.28 1.74
N CYS A 21 9.87 -8.82 0.58
CA CYS A 21 10.33 -8.02 -0.55
C CYS A 21 9.10 -7.54 -1.32
N MET A 22 8.83 -6.23 -1.27
CA MET A 22 7.69 -5.62 -1.94
C MET A 22 8.13 -4.78 -3.13
N ARG A 23 7.30 -4.73 -4.17
CA ARG A 23 7.51 -3.80 -5.28
C ARG A 23 7.32 -2.36 -4.80
N VAL A 24 8.16 -1.45 -5.29
CA VAL A 24 7.94 -0.02 -5.06
C VAL A 24 6.58 0.41 -5.66
N PRO A 25 5.77 1.22 -4.96
CA PRO A 25 4.48 1.74 -5.42
C PRO A 25 4.49 2.35 -6.81
N ASN A 26 5.56 3.06 -7.16
CA ASN A 26 5.78 3.61 -8.49
C ASN A 26 7.28 3.68 -8.80
N THR A 27 7.67 3.41 -10.05
CA THR A 27 9.08 3.38 -10.48
C THR A 27 9.67 4.76 -10.74
N VAL A 28 8.84 5.79 -10.89
CA VAL A 28 9.25 7.17 -11.21
C VAL A 28 9.19 8.04 -9.97
N PHE A 29 8.05 8.06 -9.28
CA PHE A 29 7.87 8.88 -8.10
C PHE A 29 6.74 8.35 -7.24
N TRP A 30 6.97 8.36 -5.92
CA TRP A 30 6.01 7.97 -4.92
C TRP A 30 6.18 8.84 -3.68
N MET A 31 5.09 9.05 -2.95
CA MET A 31 5.12 9.82 -1.71
C MET A 31 4.21 9.21 -0.64
N THR A 32 4.51 9.50 0.62
CA THR A 32 3.60 9.24 1.72
C THR A 32 2.33 10.08 1.55
N ALA A 33 1.17 9.50 1.87
CA ALA A 33 -0.09 10.23 1.84
C ALA A 33 -0.05 11.44 2.79
N SER A 34 -0.71 12.53 2.39
CA SER A 34 -0.75 13.79 3.14
C SER A 34 -2.17 14.36 3.17
N PRO A 35 -2.58 15.08 4.24
CA PRO A 35 -3.86 15.78 4.26
C PRO A 35 -4.02 16.80 3.13
N SER A 36 -2.91 17.42 2.71
CA SER A 36 -2.87 18.45 1.66
C SER A 36 -2.91 17.91 0.23
N MET A 37 -2.91 16.58 0.05
CA MET A 37 -2.90 16.01 -1.29
C MET A 37 -4.21 16.27 -2.05
N PRO A 38 -4.17 16.42 -3.38
CA PRO A 38 -5.36 16.60 -4.22
C PRO A 38 -6.40 15.49 -4.03
N HIS A 39 -7.68 15.84 -4.20
CA HIS A 39 -8.79 14.88 -4.06
C HIS A 39 -8.68 13.68 -5.00
N VAL A 40 -8.08 13.84 -6.19
CA VAL A 40 -7.82 12.72 -7.10
C VAL A 40 -6.91 11.65 -6.48
N LEU A 41 -5.91 12.05 -5.68
CA LEU A 41 -5.02 11.11 -4.99
C LEU A 41 -5.70 10.47 -3.78
N LYS A 42 -6.53 11.23 -3.04
CA LYS A 42 -7.43 10.67 -2.00
C LYS A 42 -8.35 9.59 -2.57
N GLY A 43 -8.90 9.83 -3.77
CA GLY A 43 -9.74 8.86 -4.48
C GLY A 43 -9.02 7.54 -4.76
N ARG A 44 -7.72 7.58 -5.09
CA ARG A 44 -6.92 6.35 -5.29
C ARG A 44 -6.82 5.51 -4.03
N ILE A 45 -6.54 6.13 -2.88
CA ILE A 45 -6.51 5.44 -1.59
C ILE A 45 -7.86 4.82 -1.27
N VAL A 46 -8.97 5.55 -1.46
CA VAL A 46 -10.32 4.99 -1.23
C VAL A 46 -10.57 3.76 -2.11
N ASN A 47 -10.16 3.81 -3.38
CA ASN A 47 -10.28 2.67 -4.29
C ASN A 47 -9.39 1.49 -3.86
N ALA A 48 -8.22 1.75 -3.26
CA ALA A 48 -7.38 0.73 -2.62
C ALA A 48 -8.15 -0.05 -1.56
N PHE A 49 -8.75 0.68 -0.62
CA PHE A 49 -9.50 0.11 0.50
C PHE A 49 -10.71 -0.68 0.01
N LYS A 50 -11.45 -0.15 -0.98
CA LYS A 50 -12.53 -0.90 -1.63
C LYS A 50 -12.03 -2.22 -2.23
N ALA A 51 -10.87 -2.22 -2.89
CA ALA A 51 -10.33 -3.41 -3.52
C ALA A 51 -9.87 -4.50 -2.54
N ILE A 52 -9.45 -4.14 -1.32
CA ILE A 52 -9.16 -5.13 -0.26
C ILE A 52 -10.42 -5.56 0.48
N HIS A 53 -11.35 -4.65 0.76
CA HIS A 53 -12.61 -4.99 1.41
C HIS A 53 -13.46 -5.92 0.55
N ASN A 54 -13.43 -5.77 -0.79
CA ASN A 54 -14.07 -6.72 -1.71
C ASN A 54 -13.48 -8.14 -1.60
N ARG A 55 -12.25 -8.27 -1.11
CA ARG A 55 -11.59 -9.55 -0.82
C ARG A 55 -11.75 -9.99 0.64
N GLN A 56 -12.60 -9.31 1.41
CA GLN A 56 -12.77 -9.52 2.85
C GLN A 56 -11.47 -9.32 3.65
N VAL A 57 -10.55 -8.47 3.14
CA VAL A 57 -9.29 -8.15 3.81
C VAL A 57 -9.37 -6.74 4.38
N LEU A 58 -9.10 -6.60 5.69
CA LEU A 58 -8.95 -5.33 6.38
C LEU A 58 -7.47 -4.96 6.49
N HIS A 59 -7.13 -3.69 6.28
CA HIS A 59 -5.74 -3.20 6.41
C HIS A 59 -5.21 -3.23 7.86
N GLY A 60 -6.09 -3.19 8.86
CA GLY A 60 -5.74 -3.26 10.29
C GLY A 60 -5.28 -1.93 10.91
N ASP A 61 -4.55 -1.08 10.18
CA ASP A 61 -4.06 0.21 10.69
C ASP A 61 -4.06 1.33 9.62
N PRO A 62 -5.23 1.93 9.31
CA PRO A 62 -5.36 2.96 8.28
C PRO A 62 -4.84 4.31 8.77
N GLN A 63 -3.57 4.59 8.51
CA GLN A 63 -2.92 5.87 8.83
C GLN A 63 -2.12 6.39 7.63
N LEU A 64 -2.01 7.71 7.51
CA LEU A 64 -1.35 8.35 6.36
C LEU A 64 0.10 7.87 6.15
N ARG A 65 0.84 7.62 7.24
CA ARG A 65 2.22 7.10 7.18
C ARG A 65 2.34 5.70 6.59
N ASN A 66 1.25 4.93 6.62
CA ASN A 66 1.17 3.57 6.07
C ASN A 66 0.64 3.57 4.62
N MET A 67 0.34 4.73 4.05
CA MET A 67 -0.24 4.87 2.71
C MET A 67 0.76 5.55 1.78
N TRP A 68 1.00 4.92 0.64
CA TRP A 68 1.96 5.39 -0.37
C TRP A 68 1.25 5.54 -1.71
N ILE A 69 1.53 6.64 -2.40
CA ILE A 69 0.86 7.06 -3.66
C ILE A 69 1.90 7.23 -4.74
#